data_AF-A0A259BN07-F1
#
_entry.id   AF-A0A259BN07-F1
#
_cell.length_a   1.000
_cell.length_b   1.000
_cell.length_c   1.000
_cell.angle_alpha   90.00
_cell.angle_beta   90.00
_cell.angle_gamma   90.00
#
_symmetry.space_group_name_H-M   'P 1'
#
loop_
_entity.id
_entity.type
_entity.pdbx_description
1 polymer ?
#
loop_
_entity_poly.entity_id
_entity_poly.type
_entity_poly.pdbx_seq_one_letter_code
_entity_poly.pdbx_strand_id
1 'polypeptide(L)'
;MSAGSFTGGQLYVGDSKGLGTITQDGAGSAVTLSLQNPIRFGSDVSNYGTGGSGTYNLSAGTLTILNVGGSAQIVFGASSGGSGNFNISGGTATVATTLVVASVSGSTGTVDLSGGALTLSGAS
;
A
#
# COMPACT_ATOMS: atom_id res chain seq x y z
N MET A 1 -14.74 -12.89 -1.53
CA MET A 1 -15.45 -11.58 -1.46
C MET A 1 -15.41 -10.96 -2.84
N SER A 2 -16.54 -10.49 -3.40
CA SER A 2 -16.50 -9.78 -4.69
C SER A 2 -16.15 -8.29 -4.53
N ALA A 3 -16.42 -7.69 -3.37
CA ALA A 3 -16.05 -6.32 -3.05
C ALA A 3 -15.67 -6.15 -1.56
N GLY A 4 -14.71 -5.29 -1.25
CA GLY A 4 -14.33 -4.86 0.10
C GLY A 4 -13.92 -3.39 0.12
N SER A 5 -14.29 -2.66 1.18
CA SER A 5 -13.98 -1.23 1.32
C SER A 5 -13.41 -0.93 2.71
N PHE A 6 -12.29 -0.22 2.76
CA PHE A 6 -11.72 0.31 4.00
C PHE A 6 -11.85 1.83 3.99
N THR A 7 -12.74 2.34 4.84
CA THR A 7 -13.07 3.76 4.96
C THR A 7 -12.74 4.29 6.35
N GLY A 8 -12.14 5.48 6.40
CA GLY A 8 -11.76 6.11 7.67
C GLY A 8 -10.62 5.39 8.42
N GLY A 9 -9.89 6.13 9.25
CA GLY A 9 -8.78 5.57 10.03
C GLY A 9 -7.48 5.41 9.23
N GLN A 10 -6.71 4.37 9.56
CA GLN A 10 -5.35 4.09 9.09
C GLN A 10 -5.23 2.61 8.72
N LEU A 11 -4.34 2.28 7.78
CA LEU A 11 -3.96 0.91 7.46
C LEU A 11 -2.44 0.80 7.53
N TYR A 12 -1.96 -0.05 8.43
CA TYR A 12 -0.55 -0.35 8.63
C TYR A 12 -0.30 -1.83 8.38
N VAL A 13 0.65 -2.13 7.50
CA VAL A 13 1.01 -3.49 7.11
C VAL A 13 2.51 -3.67 7.37
N GLY A 14 2.85 -4.60 8.27
CA GLY A 14 4.24 -4.74 8.72
C GLY A 14 4.70 -3.52 9.51
N ASP A 15 4.02 -3.20 10.62
CA ASP A 15 4.42 -2.13 11.53
C ASP A 15 5.45 -2.63 12.54
N SER A 16 6.40 -1.76 12.90
CA SER A 16 7.28 -1.90 14.07
C SER A 16 7.94 -3.27 14.20
N LYS A 17 8.88 -3.60 13.29
CA LYS A 17 9.54 -4.93 13.15
C LYS A 17 8.62 -6.08 12.73
N GLY A 18 7.32 -5.86 12.65
CA GLY A 18 6.35 -6.86 12.23
C GLY A 18 6.44 -7.18 10.74
N LEU A 19 6.01 -8.38 10.38
CA LEU A 19 5.79 -8.80 8.99
C LEU A 19 4.28 -8.77 8.69
N GLY A 20 3.89 -8.11 7.61
CA GLY A 20 2.51 -8.06 7.15
C GLY A 20 2.40 -8.30 5.67
N THR A 21 1.38 -9.04 5.25
CA THR A 21 1.10 -9.30 3.83
C THR A 21 -0.40 -9.21 3.55
N ILE A 22 -0.74 -8.50 2.48
CA ILE A 22 -2.07 -8.52 1.87
C ILE A 22 -1.94 -9.23 0.52
N THR A 23 -2.82 -10.20 0.27
CA THR A 23 -2.89 -10.91 -1.01
C THR A 23 -4.27 -10.70 -1.62
N GLN A 24 -4.30 -10.19 -2.85
CA GLN A 24 -5.49 -10.06 -3.68
C GLN A 24 -5.30 -10.90 -4.95
N ASP A 25 -5.90 -12.09 -4.95
CA ASP A 25 -5.76 -13.13 -5.97
C ASP A 25 -7.08 -13.60 -6.59
N GLY A 26 -8.21 -13.10 -6.09
CA GLY A 26 -9.54 -13.43 -6.61
C GLY A 26 -9.85 -12.69 -7.91
N ALA A 27 -10.00 -13.39 -9.03
CA ALA A 27 -10.51 -12.81 -10.25
C ALA A 27 -11.91 -12.22 -10.02
N GLY A 28 -12.13 -10.98 -10.48
CA GLY A 28 -13.37 -10.24 -10.23
C GLY A 28 -13.53 -9.68 -8.80
N SER A 29 -12.53 -9.85 -7.91
CA SER A 29 -12.53 -9.12 -6.63
C SER A 29 -12.25 -7.65 -6.85
N ALA A 30 -12.92 -6.79 -6.07
CA ALA A 30 -12.68 -5.36 -6.04
C ALA A 30 -12.37 -4.90 -4.61
N VAL A 31 -11.24 -4.24 -4.40
CA VAL A 31 -10.86 -3.65 -3.12
C VAL A 31 -10.73 -2.15 -3.29
N THR A 32 -11.47 -1.39 -2.48
CA THR A 32 -11.37 0.08 -2.44
C THR A 32 -10.78 0.53 -1.11
N LEU A 33 -9.70 1.29 -1.15
CA LEU A 33 -9.09 1.93 0.01
C LEU A 33 -9.37 3.44 -0.07
N SER A 34 -10.10 3.96 0.91
CA SER A 34 -10.58 5.35 0.96
C SER A 34 -10.30 5.94 2.35
N LEU A 35 -9.01 5.99 2.67
CA LEU A 35 -8.48 6.36 3.97
C LEU A 35 -7.96 7.80 3.94
N GLN A 36 -8.35 8.61 4.94
CA GLN A 36 -7.89 10.01 5.07
C GLN A 36 -6.47 10.12 5.62
N ASN A 37 -5.97 9.08 6.29
CA ASN A 37 -4.61 9.00 6.76
C ASN A 37 -3.76 8.12 5.84
N PRO A 38 -2.43 8.26 5.87
CA PRO A 38 -1.54 7.44 5.06
C PRO A 38 -1.74 5.94 5.29
N ILE A 39 -1.81 5.20 4.19
CA ILE A 39 -1.66 3.75 4.16
C ILE A 39 -0.16 3.47 4.18
N ARG A 40 0.33 2.69 5.15
CA ARG A 40 1.77 2.47 5.33
C ARG A 40 2.13 1.00 5.31
N PHE A 41 3.11 0.67 4.48
CA PHE A 41 3.78 -0.62 4.44
C PHE A 41 5.21 -0.44 4.97
N GLY A 42 5.56 -1.22 5.98
CA GLY A 42 6.87 -1.11 6.63
C GLY A 42 7.03 0.16 7.46
N SER A 43 6.09 0.42 8.37
CA SER A 43 6.13 1.58 9.28
C SER A 43 6.73 1.23 10.64
N ASP A 44 6.95 2.24 11.49
CA ASP A 44 7.26 2.09 12.91
C ASP A 44 6.40 3.03 13.76
N VAL A 45 5.07 2.90 13.65
CA VAL A 45 4.12 3.79 14.34
C VAL A 45 4.18 3.58 15.85
N SER A 46 4.53 2.37 16.29
CA SER A 46 4.67 2.04 17.71
C SER A 46 6.06 2.39 18.28
N ASN A 47 6.95 3.02 17.49
CA ASN A 47 8.25 3.56 17.88
C ASN A 47 9.21 2.55 18.55
N TYR A 48 9.44 1.43 17.87
CA TYR A 48 10.40 0.39 18.28
C TYR A 48 11.83 0.62 17.73
N GLY A 49 12.06 1.75 17.07
CA GLY A 49 13.35 2.21 16.55
C GLY A 49 13.69 1.67 15.17
N THR A 50 12.80 0.92 14.53
CA THR A 50 12.98 0.42 13.15
C THR A 50 11.64 -0.04 12.57
N GLY A 51 11.43 0.18 11.28
CA GLY A 51 10.24 -0.23 10.56
C GLY A 51 10.09 -1.75 10.45
N GLY A 52 8.86 -2.20 10.23
CA GLY A 52 8.57 -3.58 9.85
C GLY A 52 8.68 -3.82 8.33
N SER A 53 8.16 -4.95 7.86
CA SER A 53 8.09 -5.32 6.45
C SER A 53 6.64 -5.57 6.03
N GLY A 54 6.15 -4.75 5.10
CA GLY A 54 4.79 -4.84 4.57
C GLY A 54 4.79 -5.18 3.09
N THR A 55 3.91 -6.10 2.67
CA THR A 55 3.75 -6.46 1.26
C THR A 55 2.29 -6.42 0.83
N TYR A 56 2.04 -5.89 -0.37
CA TYR A 56 0.78 -6.08 -1.09
C TYR A 56 1.04 -6.87 -2.37
N ASN A 57 0.39 -8.02 -2.53
CA ASN A 57 0.44 -8.84 -3.74
C ASN A 57 -0.89 -8.72 -4.49
N LEU A 58 -0.86 -8.15 -5.70
CA LEU A 58 -2.00 -8.09 -6.61
C LEU A 58 -1.73 -9.01 -7.81
N SER A 59 -2.40 -10.16 -7.83
CA SER A 59 -2.32 -11.12 -8.94
C SER A 59 -3.61 -11.22 -9.75
N ALA A 60 -4.76 -10.81 -9.20
CA ALA A 60 -6.01 -10.69 -9.93
C ALA A 60 -6.99 -9.69 -9.28
N GLY A 61 -8.04 -9.31 -10.01
CA GLY A 61 -9.05 -8.35 -9.55
C GLY A 61 -8.63 -6.90 -9.72
N THR A 62 -9.33 -6.01 -9.00
CA THR A 62 -9.17 -4.55 -9.06
C THR A 62 -8.85 -3.99 -7.68
N LEU A 63 -7.78 -3.22 -7.55
CA LEU A 63 -7.47 -2.38 -6.40
C LEU A 63 -7.69 -0.92 -6.77
N THR A 64 -8.48 -0.20 -6.00
CA THR A 64 -8.68 1.25 -6.14
C THR A 64 -8.31 1.95 -4.85
N ILE A 65 -7.39 2.91 -4.93
CA ILE A 65 -7.01 3.76 -3.79
C ILE A 65 -7.48 5.18 -4.12
N LEU A 66 -8.45 5.66 -3.36
CA LEU A 66 -9.08 6.96 -3.57
C LEU A 66 -8.34 8.05 -2.81
N ASN A 67 -8.20 9.23 -3.42
CA ASN A 67 -7.92 10.44 -2.68
C ASN A 67 -9.23 10.98 -2.09
N VAL A 68 -9.34 10.91 -0.77
CA VAL A 68 -10.50 11.41 -0.01
C VAL A 68 -10.17 12.69 0.78
N GLY A 69 -9.10 13.38 0.39
CA GLY A 69 -8.57 14.55 1.11
C GLY A 69 -7.73 14.17 2.33
N GLY A 70 -7.45 15.17 3.19
CA GLY A 70 -6.62 14.99 4.38
C GLY A 70 -5.16 14.73 4.04
N SER A 71 -4.58 13.66 4.59
CA SER A 71 -3.22 13.18 4.29
C SER A 71 -3.26 11.84 3.57
N ALA A 72 -4.29 11.61 2.75
CA ALA A 72 -4.40 10.41 1.93
C ALA A 72 -3.15 10.28 1.06
N GLN A 73 -2.48 9.15 1.20
CA GLN A 73 -1.37 8.68 0.38
C GLN A 73 -1.16 7.20 0.69
N ILE A 74 -0.45 6.50 -0.18
CA ILE A 74 0.04 5.15 0.09
C ILE A 74 1.57 5.16 0.06
N VAL A 75 2.18 4.58 1.09
CA VAL A 75 3.62 4.63 1.32
C VAL A 75 4.17 3.22 1.47
N PHE A 76 5.15 2.87 0.63
CA PHE A 76 5.93 1.63 0.73
C PHE A 76 7.35 1.96 1.21
N GLY A 77 7.71 1.47 2.40
CA GLY A 77 8.94 1.88 3.09
C GLY A 77 8.71 3.18 3.86
N ALA A 78 7.84 3.12 4.87
CA ALA A 78 7.32 4.30 5.57
C ALA A 78 8.17 4.76 6.78
N SER A 79 9.16 3.97 7.20
CA SER A 79 10.06 4.30 8.33
C SER A 79 11.47 3.80 8.06
N SER A 80 12.47 4.34 8.77
CA SER A 80 13.87 3.88 8.68
C SER A 80 13.96 2.40 9.07
N GLY A 81 14.70 1.61 8.29
CA GLY A 81 14.75 0.15 8.41
C GLY A 81 13.47 -0.58 7.98
N GLY A 82 12.41 0.16 7.64
CA GLY A 82 11.15 -0.38 7.15
C GLY A 82 11.21 -0.74 5.67
N SER A 83 10.54 -1.83 5.31
CA SER A 83 10.43 -2.33 3.95
C SER A 83 8.97 -2.37 3.49
N GLY A 84 8.68 -1.82 2.32
CA GLY A 84 7.37 -1.92 1.67
C GLY A 84 7.50 -2.46 0.26
N ASN A 85 6.69 -3.44 -0.10
CA ASN A 85 6.65 -4.02 -1.45
C ASN A 85 5.24 -3.98 -2.01
N PHE A 86 5.07 -3.41 -3.19
CA PHE A 86 3.86 -3.54 -3.99
C PHE A 86 4.14 -4.38 -5.23
N ASN A 87 3.66 -5.63 -5.23
CA ASN A 87 3.89 -6.57 -6.31
C ASN A 87 2.62 -6.69 -7.14
N ILE A 88 2.70 -6.33 -8.42
CA ILE A 88 1.61 -6.41 -9.38
C ILE A 88 2.03 -7.38 -10.47
N SER A 89 1.50 -8.60 -10.38
CA SER A 89 1.72 -9.67 -11.36
C SER A 89 0.49 -9.91 -12.24
N GLY A 90 -0.66 -9.33 -11.88
CA GLY A 90 -1.90 -9.35 -12.64
C GLY A 90 -2.93 -8.37 -12.09
N GLY A 91 -4.17 -8.40 -12.60
CA GLY A 91 -5.23 -7.48 -12.18
C GLY A 91 -4.98 -6.01 -12.57
N THR A 92 -5.72 -5.09 -11.95
CA THR A 92 -5.61 -3.65 -12.16
C THR A 92 -5.52 -2.90 -10.84
N ALA A 93 -4.57 -1.97 -10.74
CA ALA A 93 -4.41 -1.05 -9.62
C ALA A 93 -4.59 0.40 -10.09
N THR A 94 -5.50 1.14 -9.47
CA THR A 94 -5.66 2.58 -9.69
C THR A 94 -5.36 3.32 -8.39
N VAL A 95 -4.34 4.16 -8.41
CA VAL A 95 -3.94 5.00 -7.27
C VAL A 95 -4.27 6.46 -7.62
N ALA A 96 -5.41 6.92 -7.11
CA ALA A 96 -5.90 8.30 -7.30
C ALA A 96 -5.37 9.27 -6.25
N THR A 97 -4.43 8.83 -5.40
CA THR A 97 -3.69 9.61 -4.40
C THR A 97 -2.18 9.52 -4.68
N THR A 98 -1.34 10.13 -3.83
CA THR A 98 0.11 10.05 -3.95
C THR A 98 0.60 8.64 -3.59
N LEU A 99 1.40 8.04 -4.49
CA LEU A 99 2.16 6.82 -4.24
C LEU A 99 3.60 7.22 -3.88
N VAL A 100 4.02 6.91 -2.65
CA VAL A 100 5.36 7.21 -2.15
C VAL A 100 6.14 5.92 -1.97
N VAL A 101 7.39 5.91 -2.43
CA VAL A 101 8.30 4.77 -2.36
C VAL A 101 9.57 5.21 -1.64
N ALA A 102 9.94 4.48 -0.58
CA ALA A 102 11.06 4.78 0.30
C ALA A 102 11.03 6.23 0.85
N SER A 103 10.05 6.54 1.70
CA SER A 103 9.76 7.91 2.11
C SER A 103 10.83 8.57 2.99
N VAL A 104 11.71 7.76 3.60
CA VAL A 104 12.75 8.23 4.52
C VAL A 104 14.09 7.54 4.27
N SER A 105 15.19 8.19 4.65
CA SER A 105 16.52 7.57 4.58
C SER A 105 16.57 6.27 5.37
N GLY A 106 17.22 5.25 4.81
CA GLY A 106 17.32 3.91 5.41
C GLY A 106 16.05 3.05 5.27
N SER A 107 14.97 3.55 4.65
CA SER A 107 13.83 2.71 4.26
C SER A 107 14.05 2.06 2.90
N THR A 108 13.33 0.98 2.62
CA THR A 108 13.28 0.35 1.30
C THR A 108 11.83 0.28 0.84
N GLY A 109 11.56 0.78 -0.36
CA GLY A 109 10.25 0.66 -1.01
C GLY A 109 10.44 0.10 -2.41
N THR A 110 9.55 -0.80 -2.84
CA THR A 110 9.52 -1.28 -4.22
C THR A 110 8.10 -1.31 -4.76
N VAL A 111 7.98 -0.99 -6.04
CA VAL A 111 6.80 -1.29 -6.86
C VAL A 111 7.29 -2.16 -8.00
N ASP A 112 6.89 -3.42 -8.00
CA ASP A 112 7.23 -4.39 -9.03
C ASP A 112 6.01 -4.63 -9.92
N LEU A 113 6.09 -4.21 -11.18
CA LEU A 113 5.05 -4.39 -12.19
C LEU A 113 5.53 -5.42 -13.22
N SER A 114 5.34 -6.70 -12.89
CA SER A 114 5.69 -7.82 -13.75
C SER A 114 4.53 -8.29 -14.63
N GLY A 115 3.31 -7.84 -14.35
CA GLY A 115 2.10 -8.05 -15.15
C GLY A 115 0.95 -7.12 -14.74
N GLY A 116 -0.25 -7.32 -15.27
CA GLY A 116 -1.40 -6.47 -14.92
C GLY A 116 -1.27 -5.01 -15.38
N ALA A 117 -1.89 -4.08 -14.65
CA ALA A 117 -1.81 -2.65 -14.92
C ALA A 117 -1.79 -1.80 -13.65
N LEU A 118 -0.95 -0.75 -13.64
CA LEU A 118 -0.93 0.29 -12.62
C LEU A 118 -1.25 1.64 -13.26
N THR A 119 -2.28 2.32 -12.77
CA THR A 119 -2.65 3.69 -13.16
C THR A 119 -2.44 4.62 -11.97
N LEU A 120 -1.62 5.64 -12.17
CA LEU A 120 -1.43 6.73 -11.20
C LEU A 120 -2.19 7.94 -11.71
N SER A 121 -3.20 8.37 -10.98
CA SER A 121 -4.00 9.56 -11.30
C SER A 121 -4.04 10.56 -10.15
N GLY A 122 -3.31 10.31 -9.07
CA GLY A 122 -3.07 11.28 -8.00
C GLY A 122 -2.15 12.40 -8.48
N ALA A 123 -2.42 13.62 -8.06
CA ALA A 123 -1.49 14.74 -8.24
C ALA A 123 -0.30 14.61 -7.26
N SER A 124 0.90 14.93 -7.75
CA SER A 124 2.14 15.04 -6.95
C SER A 124 2.27 16.42 -6.31
#